data_AF-A0AA88U3H5-F1
#
_entry.id   AF-A0AA88U3H5-F1
#
_cell.length_a   1.000
_cell.length_b   1.000
_cell.length_c   1.000
_cell.angle_alpha   90.00
_cell.angle_beta   90.00
_cell.angle_gamma   90.00
#
_symmetry.space_group_name_H-M   'P 1'
#
loop_
_entity.id
_entity.type
_entity.pdbx_description
1 polymer ?
#
loop_
_entity_poly.entity_id
_entity_poly.type
_entity_poly.pdbx_seq_one_letter_code
_entity_poly.pdbx_strand_id
1 'polypeptide(L)'
;MSSVPKCSLGLSNILLFLLSQSHLKELVLEHAPPPPAIAEFAIANLIKMGFPQRAAEGVVSICSCHKEAKFGGGYTCPRCKARICELPTECRICGLTLVSSPHLARSYHHLFPIAPFDDVPPSHMSGTHHRLPNNCFGCQQSLLNPGNMPGPCVACPNCKQRFCLDCDIYIHESLHNCPGCESFRQPKSVAAVQE
;
A
#
# COMPACT_ATOMS: atom_id res chain seq x y z
N MET A 1 24.66 -31.03 19.75
CA MET A 1 23.98 -30.14 20.73
C MET A 1 24.12 -28.71 20.23
N SER A 2 23.37 -28.35 19.18
CA SER A 2 23.38 -27.01 18.59
C SER A 2 22.13 -26.29 19.08
N SER A 3 22.34 -25.39 20.04
CA SER A 3 21.32 -24.50 20.59
C SER A 3 20.84 -23.54 19.50
N VAL A 4 19.63 -23.77 18.98
CA VAL A 4 18.95 -22.82 18.09
C VAL A 4 18.43 -21.65 18.95
N PRO A 5 18.74 -20.39 18.59
CA PRO A 5 18.19 -19.24 19.29
C PRO A 5 16.67 -19.18 19.08
N LYS A 6 15.92 -19.37 20.17
CA LYS A 6 14.48 -19.13 20.20
C LYS A 6 14.24 -17.62 20.25
N CYS A 7 13.93 -17.00 19.11
CA CYS A 7 13.37 -15.65 19.08
C CYS A 7 11.86 -15.76 19.30
N SER A 8 11.39 -15.42 20.49
CA SER A 8 9.97 -15.29 20.80
C SER A 8 9.46 -13.94 20.30
N LEU A 9 9.04 -13.86 19.04
CA LEU A 9 8.26 -12.75 18.52
C LEU A 9 6.79 -13.02 18.84
N GLY A 10 6.19 -12.12 19.62
CA GLY A 10 4.82 -12.25 20.16
C GLY A 10 3.73 -12.06 19.11
N LEU A 11 3.55 -13.05 18.23
CA LEU A 11 2.40 -13.20 17.35
C LEU A 11 1.83 -14.61 17.61
N SER A 12 0.60 -14.66 18.12
CA SER A 12 -0.27 -15.83 18.30
C SER A 12 0.35 -17.22 18.07
N ASN A 13 0.96 -17.87 19.07
CA ASN A 13 1.25 -19.32 19.12
C ASN A 13 1.77 -20.02 17.83
N ILE A 14 2.56 -19.35 16.97
CA ILE A 14 3.17 -20.00 15.79
C ILE A 14 4.64 -20.31 16.09
N LEU A 15 5.00 -21.60 16.07
CA LEU A 15 6.38 -22.08 16.18
C LEU A 15 6.99 -22.14 14.77
N LEU A 16 7.91 -21.23 14.45
CA LEU A 16 8.62 -21.20 13.17
C LEU A 16 9.95 -21.96 13.28
N PHE A 17 10.24 -22.84 12.32
CA PHE A 17 11.51 -23.59 12.26
C PHE A 17 12.43 -23.03 11.18
N LEU A 18 13.61 -22.56 11.56
CA LEU A 18 14.55 -21.92 10.66
C LEU A 18 15.49 -22.94 10.01
N LEU A 19 15.47 -23.02 8.68
CA LEU A 19 16.29 -23.97 7.91
C LEU A 19 17.46 -23.30 7.18
N SER A 20 17.33 -22.03 6.78
CA SER A 20 18.33 -21.26 6.03
C SER A 20 18.11 -19.75 6.14
N GLN A 21 19.05 -18.95 5.61
CA GLN A 21 18.92 -17.49 5.54
C GLN A 21 17.81 -17.03 4.59
N SER A 22 17.58 -17.72 3.47
CA SER A 22 16.48 -17.41 2.56
C SER A 22 15.13 -17.70 3.22
N HIS A 23 15.02 -18.83 3.92
CA HIS A 23 13.82 -19.20 4.66
C HIS A 23 13.50 -18.19 5.77
N LEU A 24 14.51 -17.66 6.48
CA LEU A 24 14.30 -16.56 7.44
C LEU A 24 13.65 -15.34 6.78
N LYS A 25 14.15 -14.91 5.61
CA LYS A 25 13.58 -13.74 4.91
C LYS A 25 12.13 -13.99 4.54
N GLU A 26 11.82 -15.18 4.01
CA GLU A 26 10.46 -15.58 3.66
C GLU A 26 9.53 -15.56 4.89
N LEU A 27 9.94 -16.18 6.00
CA LEU A 27 9.15 -16.20 7.24
C LEU A 27 8.91 -14.78 7.81
N VAL A 28 9.90 -13.89 7.71
CA VAL A 28 9.76 -12.49 8.14
C VAL A 28 8.78 -11.73 7.24
N LEU A 29 8.85 -11.94 5.92
CA LEU A 29 7.93 -11.34 4.96
C LEU A 29 6.50 -11.86 5.14
N GLU A 30 6.33 -13.15 5.42
CA GLU A 30 5.02 -13.77 5.69
C GLU A 30 4.33 -13.15 6.92
N HIS A 31 5.10 -12.76 7.93
CA HIS A 31 4.58 -12.14 9.17
C HIS A 31 4.59 -10.60 9.14
N ALA A 32 5.05 -9.98 8.05
CA ALA A 32 4.98 -8.53 7.86
C ALA A 32 3.54 -7.99 7.68
N PRO A 33 2.64 -8.63 6.90
CA PRO A 33 1.24 -8.21 6.87
C PRO A 33 0.53 -8.49 8.19
N PRO A 34 -0.34 -7.59 8.67
CA PRO A 34 -1.10 -7.84 9.88
C PRO A 34 -2.01 -9.06 9.68
N PRO A 35 -2.04 -10.02 10.63
CA PRO A 35 -2.90 -11.19 10.51
C PRO A 35 -4.37 -10.77 10.50
N PRO A 36 -5.25 -11.50 9.80
CA PRO A 36 -6.68 -11.23 9.82
C PRO A 36 -7.19 -11.35 11.26
N ALA A 37 -7.96 -10.34 11.70
CA ALA A 37 -8.53 -10.36 13.04
C ALA A 37 -9.58 -11.49 13.12
N ILE A 38 -9.46 -12.35 14.13
CA ILE A 38 -10.47 -13.37 14.41
C ILE A 38 -11.72 -12.65 14.92
N ALA A 39 -12.86 -12.85 14.24
CA ALA A 39 -14.09 -12.09 14.46
C ALA A 39 -14.54 -12.04 15.93
N GLU A 40 -14.30 -13.11 16.68
CA GLU A 40 -14.66 -13.25 18.09
C GLU A 40 -13.85 -12.34 19.04
N PHE A 41 -12.66 -11.91 18.61
CA PHE A 41 -11.78 -10.99 19.37
C PHE A 41 -11.65 -9.60 18.71
N ALA A 42 -12.28 -9.40 17.56
CA ALA A 42 -12.20 -8.18 16.77
C ALA A 42 -13.22 -7.13 17.27
N ILE A 43 -12.97 -6.56 18.46
CA ILE A 43 -13.79 -5.44 18.95
C ILE A 43 -13.46 -4.21 18.10
N ALA A 44 -14.41 -3.79 17.27
CA ALA A 44 -14.31 -2.58 16.46
C ALA A 44 -14.44 -1.34 17.36
N ASN A 45 -13.30 -0.74 17.73
CA ASN A 45 -13.26 0.49 18.51
C ASN A 45 -12.98 1.71 17.61
N LEU A 46 -13.82 2.74 17.74
CA LEU A 46 -13.58 4.00 17.08
C LEU A 46 -12.52 4.80 17.85
N ILE A 47 -11.35 4.97 17.24
CA ILE A 47 -10.25 5.75 17.81
C ILE A 47 -10.23 7.16 17.23
N LYS A 48 -10.03 8.16 18.10
CA LYS A 48 -9.85 9.55 17.66
C LYS A 48 -8.42 9.73 17.17
N MET A 49 -8.27 10.10 15.91
CA MET A 49 -6.99 10.48 15.31
C MET A 49 -6.94 11.97 14.98
N GLY A 50 -5.74 12.54 14.93
CA GLY A 50 -5.50 13.92 14.52
C GLY A 50 -4.65 14.01 13.26
N PHE A 51 -5.05 14.89 12.33
CA PHE A 51 -4.30 15.21 11.12
C PHE A 51 -3.64 16.59 11.29
N PRO A 52 -2.38 16.64 11.77
CA PRO A 52 -1.72 17.91 12.01
C PRO A 52 -1.24 18.54 10.70
N GLN A 53 -1.29 19.87 10.64
CA GLN A 53 -0.72 20.63 9.53
C GLN A 53 0.79 20.77 9.72
N ARG A 54 1.52 20.66 8.61
CA ARG A 54 2.96 20.97 8.57
C ARG A 54 3.13 22.48 8.50
N ALA A 55 3.90 23.06 9.42
CA ALA A 55 4.21 24.48 9.34
C ALA A 55 5.26 24.77 8.26
N ALA A 56 5.27 26.02 7.82
CA ALA A 56 6.27 26.54 6.90
C ALA A 56 7.70 26.31 7.43
N GLU A 57 8.59 26.03 6.49
CA GLU A 57 10.02 25.87 6.75
C GLU A 57 10.64 27.24 7.07
N GLY A 58 11.65 27.26 7.95
CA GLY A 58 12.38 28.49 8.31
C GLY A 58 12.03 29.11 9.68
N VAL A 59 11.12 28.51 10.45
CA VAL A 59 10.83 28.94 11.83
C VAL A 59 11.53 28.02 12.83
N VAL A 60 12.30 28.59 13.76
CA VAL A 60 12.84 27.85 14.90
C VAL A 60 11.71 27.57 15.88
N SER A 61 11.49 26.30 16.21
CA SER A 61 10.48 25.93 17.19
C SER A 61 10.98 24.86 18.15
N ILE A 62 10.52 24.97 19.40
CA ILE A 62 10.76 23.96 20.42
C ILE A 62 9.63 22.94 20.32
N CYS A 63 9.98 21.69 20.07
CA CYS A 63 9.02 20.60 20.00
C CYS A 63 8.79 19.97 21.38
N SER A 64 7.61 19.42 21.61
CA SER A 64 7.30 18.66 22.83
C SER A 64 8.03 17.31 22.88
N CYS A 65 8.59 16.84 21.76
CA CYS A 65 9.28 15.56 21.65
C CYS A 65 10.71 15.61 22.20
N HIS A 66 11.49 16.60 21.77
CA HIS A 66 12.92 16.71 22.10
C HIS A 66 13.21 17.82 23.12
N LYS A 67 12.28 18.76 23.33
CA LYS A 67 12.45 19.95 24.20
C LYS A 67 13.63 20.84 23.82
N GLU A 68 14.16 20.65 22.61
CA GLU A 68 15.23 21.44 22.02
C GLU A 68 14.68 22.27 20.86
N ALA A 69 15.30 23.42 20.63
CA ALA A 69 15.01 24.25 19.47
C ALA A 69 15.53 23.54 18.21
N LYS A 70 14.62 23.04 17.38
CA LYS A 70 14.98 22.45 16.08
C LYS A 70 14.69 23.46 14.96
N PHE A 71 15.64 23.57 14.05
CA PHE A 71 15.51 24.33 12.81
C PHE A 71 14.85 23.42 11.78
N GLY A 72 13.69 23.81 11.26
CA GLY A 72 12.97 23.01 10.24
C GLY A 72 11.47 22.94 10.48
N GLY A 73 10.75 22.52 9.45
CA GLY A 73 9.30 22.32 9.52
C GLY A 73 8.90 21.29 10.57
N GLY A 74 7.75 21.51 11.20
CA GLY A 74 7.18 20.60 12.19
C GLY A 74 5.66 20.60 12.14
N TYR A 75 5.06 19.60 12.76
CA TYR A 75 3.62 19.39 12.80
C TYR A 75 3.01 20.04 14.04
N THR A 76 1.83 20.63 13.90
CA THR A 76 1.08 21.22 15.02
C THR A 76 -0.09 20.32 15.40
N CYS A 77 -0.13 19.85 16.65
CA CYS A 77 -1.24 19.05 17.16
C CYS A 77 -2.56 19.83 17.03
N PRO A 78 -3.60 19.27 16.39
CA PRO A 78 -4.86 19.98 16.20
C PRO A 78 -5.61 20.25 17.52
N ARG A 79 -5.38 19.41 18.55
CA ARG A 79 -6.07 19.50 19.85
C ARG A 79 -5.40 20.47 20.82
N CYS A 80 -4.14 20.24 21.18
CA CYS A 80 -3.45 21.05 22.21
C CYS A 80 -2.43 22.05 21.64
N LYS A 81 -2.28 22.13 20.31
CA LYS A 81 -1.35 23.03 19.61
C LYS A 81 0.14 22.80 19.90
N ALA A 82 0.49 21.70 20.57
CA ALA A 82 1.86 21.26 20.75
C ALA A 82 2.58 21.07 19.40
N ARG A 83 3.91 21.27 19.39
CA ARG A 83 4.78 21.07 18.22
C ARG A 83 5.43 19.69 18.25
N ILE A 84 5.41 19.01 17.11
CA ILE A 84 5.88 17.64 16.92
C ILE A 84 6.80 17.59 15.70
N CYS A 85 7.88 16.82 15.76
CA CYS A 85 8.84 16.74 14.65
C CYS A 85 8.36 15.81 13.53
N GLU A 86 7.84 14.64 13.89
CA GLU A 86 7.62 13.54 12.95
C GLU A 86 6.27 12.85 13.18
N LEU A 87 5.76 12.21 12.14
CA LEU A 87 4.54 11.41 12.14
C LEU A 87 4.85 10.03 11.54
N PRO A 88 4.11 8.98 11.91
CA PRO A 88 3.04 8.94 12.91
C PRO A 88 3.56 8.97 14.36
N THR A 89 2.85 9.61 15.27
CA THR A 89 3.22 9.63 16.70
C THR A 89 2.05 9.95 17.62
N GLU A 90 2.16 9.66 18.91
CA GLU A 90 1.20 10.09 19.93
C GLU A 90 1.60 11.44 20.53
N CYS A 91 0.65 12.37 20.65
CA CYS A 91 0.89 13.66 21.26
C CYS A 91 1.11 13.53 22.79
N ARG A 92 2.35 13.80 23.25
CA ARG A 92 2.75 13.73 24.68
C ARG A 92 1.97 14.65 25.64
N ILE A 93 1.21 15.62 25.11
CA ILE A 93 0.45 16.57 25.93
C ILE A 93 -1.02 16.14 26.09
N CYS A 94 -1.64 15.56 25.06
CA CYS A 94 -3.07 15.26 25.07
C CYS A 94 -3.45 13.82 24.70
N GLY A 95 -2.45 12.95 24.46
CA GLY A 95 -2.64 11.54 24.11
C GLY A 95 -3.27 11.29 22.73
N LEU A 96 -3.45 12.33 21.90
CA LEU A 96 -4.06 12.16 20.58
C LEU A 96 -3.05 11.51 19.62
N THR A 97 -3.43 10.40 18.99
CA THR A 97 -2.67 9.78 17.90
C THR A 97 -2.67 10.70 16.69
N LEU A 98 -1.48 11.09 16.25
CA LEU A 98 -1.25 11.99 15.12
C LEU A 98 -0.72 11.21 13.93
N VAL A 99 -1.42 11.32 12.81
CA VAL A 99 -1.09 10.63 11.56
C VAL A 99 -1.23 11.59 10.39
N SER A 100 -0.49 11.35 9.31
CA SER A 100 -0.69 12.07 8.06
C SER A 100 -1.69 11.31 7.20
N SER A 101 -2.47 12.00 6.36
CA SER A 101 -3.35 11.33 5.39
C SER A 101 -2.58 10.37 4.47
N PRO A 102 -1.36 10.69 3.99
CA PRO A 102 -0.53 9.75 3.23
C PRO A 102 -0.14 8.47 3.99
N HIS A 103 0.09 8.54 5.31
CA HIS A 103 0.42 7.34 6.10
C HIS A 103 -0.76 6.38 6.16
N LEU A 104 -1.97 6.90 6.40
CA LEU A 104 -3.18 6.09 6.34
C LEU A 104 -3.41 5.56 4.92
N ALA A 105 -3.31 6.42 3.91
CA ALA A 105 -3.45 6.08 2.49
C ALA A 105 -2.60 4.86 2.11
N ARG A 106 -1.34 4.83 2.54
CA ARG A 106 -0.42 3.72 2.26
C ARG A 106 -0.88 2.40 2.89
N SER A 107 -1.43 2.44 4.10
CA SER A 107 -1.94 1.24 4.77
C SER A 107 -3.18 0.65 4.09
N TYR A 108 -3.93 1.42 3.29
CA TYR A 108 -5.11 0.89 2.57
C TYR A 108 -4.75 -0.19 1.56
N HIS A 109 -3.52 -0.22 1.03
CA HIS A 109 -3.11 -1.24 0.05
C HIS A 109 -3.16 -2.68 0.61
N HIS A 110 -2.97 -2.84 1.92
CA HIS A 110 -3.12 -4.14 2.59
C HIS A 110 -4.58 -4.44 2.95
N LEU A 111 -5.41 -3.42 3.14
CA LEU A 111 -6.83 -3.59 3.45
C LEU A 111 -7.66 -3.86 2.19
N PHE A 112 -7.24 -3.31 1.06
CA PHE A 112 -7.92 -3.40 -0.24
C PHE A 112 -6.88 -3.62 -1.34
N PRO A 113 -6.30 -4.83 -1.44
CA PRO A 113 -5.35 -5.13 -2.50
C PRO A 113 -6.02 -5.04 -3.87
N ILE A 114 -5.22 -4.75 -4.90
CA ILE A 114 -5.70 -4.81 -6.27
C ILE A 114 -6.00 -6.26 -6.62
N ALA A 115 -7.13 -6.48 -7.29
CA ALA A 115 -7.46 -7.80 -7.83
C ALA A 115 -6.40 -8.22 -8.87
N PRO A 116 -5.88 -9.46 -8.80
CA PRO A 116 -4.95 -9.98 -9.79
C PRO A 116 -5.46 -9.72 -11.21
N PHE A 117 -4.54 -9.40 -12.13
CA PHE A 117 -4.90 -9.16 -13.51
C PHE A 117 -5.16 -10.49 -14.23
N ASP A 118 -6.11 -10.47 -15.17
CA ASP A 118 -6.49 -11.63 -15.97
C ASP A 118 -5.46 -11.85 -17.09
N ASP A 119 -4.99 -13.08 -17.26
CA ASP A 119 -4.16 -13.46 -18.42
C ASP A 119 -4.91 -13.25 -19.73
N VAL A 120 -4.28 -12.58 -20.70
CA VAL A 120 -4.85 -12.37 -22.02
C VAL A 120 -4.27 -13.39 -23.01
N PRO A 121 -5.09 -14.29 -23.58
CA PRO A 121 -4.59 -15.27 -24.53
C PRO A 121 -4.07 -14.59 -25.81
N PRO A 122 -3.00 -15.11 -26.44
CA PRO A 122 -2.40 -14.54 -27.65
C PRO A 122 -3.38 -14.45 -28.83
N SER A 123 -4.38 -15.32 -28.88
CA SER A 123 -5.43 -15.37 -29.90
C SER A 123 -6.35 -14.15 -29.93
N HIS A 124 -6.48 -13.42 -28.82
CA HIS A 124 -7.34 -12.23 -28.73
C HIS A 124 -6.66 -10.93 -29.21
N MET A 125 -5.39 -10.98 -29.63
CA MET A 125 -4.69 -9.86 -30.24
C MET A 125 -4.79 -9.84 -31.77
N SER A 126 -5.25 -10.94 -32.37
CA SER A 126 -5.35 -11.12 -33.84
C SER A 126 -6.76 -10.86 -34.40
N GLY A 127 -7.72 -10.48 -33.56
CA GLY A 127 -9.09 -10.16 -33.95
C GLY A 127 -9.19 -8.82 -34.67
N THR A 128 -9.45 -8.88 -35.96
CA THR A 128 -9.72 -7.75 -36.87
C THR A 128 -10.76 -6.76 -36.32
N HIS A 129 -10.48 -5.45 -36.45
CA HIS A 129 -11.40 -4.29 -36.43
C HIS A 129 -11.72 -3.48 -35.14
N HIS A 130 -11.04 -3.65 -33.99
CA HIS A 130 -11.06 -2.60 -32.94
C HIS A 130 -9.67 -2.23 -32.44
N ARG A 131 -9.32 -0.95 -32.58
CA ARG A 131 -8.05 -0.29 -32.16
C ARG A 131 -7.83 -0.39 -30.64
N LEU A 132 -7.49 -1.56 -30.12
CA LEU A 132 -6.96 -1.64 -28.77
C LEU A 132 -5.43 -1.44 -28.85
N PRO A 133 -4.83 -0.57 -28.02
CA PRO A 133 -3.40 -0.26 -28.14
C PRO A 133 -2.58 -1.54 -27.99
N ASN A 134 -1.62 -1.73 -28.89
CA ASN A 134 -0.61 -2.79 -28.79
C ASN A 134 0.49 -2.44 -27.79
N ASN A 135 0.27 -1.43 -26.96
CA ASN A 135 1.24 -0.90 -26.03
C ASN A 135 0.72 -1.09 -24.60
N CYS A 136 1.62 -1.41 -23.68
CA CYS A 136 1.35 -1.46 -22.27
C CYS A 136 0.82 -0.10 -21.79
N PHE A 137 -0.30 -0.06 -21.09
CA PHE A 137 -0.85 1.18 -20.56
C PHE A 137 0.08 1.87 -19.55
N GLY A 138 0.87 1.09 -18.80
CA GLY A 138 1.79 1.60 -17.78
C GLY A 138 3.08 2.20 -18.35
N CYS A 139 3.85 1.41 -19.09
CA CYS A 139 5.17 1.80 -19.59
C CYS A 139 5.19 2.24 -21.07
N GLN A 140 4.06 2.13 -21.77
CA GLN A 140 3.91 2.48 -23.19
C GLN A 140 4.76 1.63 -24.17
N GLN A 141 5.44 0.59 -23.68
CA GLN A 141 6.20 -0.34 -24.53
C GLN A 141 5.28 -1.26 -25.32
N SER A 142 5.73 -1.72 -26.49
CA SER A 142 5.01 -2.69 -27.32
C SER A 142 4.81 -4.01 -26.57
N LEU A 143 3.58 -4.51 -26.55
CA LEU A 143 3.21 -5.85 -26.08
C LEU A 143 3.44 -6.93 -27.16
N LEU A 144 3.92 -6.53 -28.34
CA LEU A 144 4.30 -7.45 -29.41
C LEU A 144 5.78 -7.81 -29.30
N ASN A 145 6.09 -9.09 -29.50
CA ASN A 145 7.44 -9.59 -29.63
C ASN A 145 8.07 -9.24 -30.99
N PRO A 146 9.41 -9.30 -31.11
CA PRO A 146 10.10 -9.20 -32.39
C PRO A 146 9.53 -10.23 -33.38
N GLY A 147 8.94 -9.78 -34.48
CA GLY A 147 8.15 -10.63 -35.40
C GLY A 147 6.64 -10.40 -35.37
N ASN A 148 6.18 -9.36 -34.66
CA ASN A 148 4.77 -8.93 -34.61
C ASN A 148 3.82 -9.99 -34.03
N MET A 149 4.37 -10.93 -33.25
CA MET A 149 3.60 -11.91 -32.51
C MET A 149 3.14 -11.32 -31.17
N PRO A 150 1.92 -11.61 -30.73
CA PRO A 150 1.43 -11.20 -29.41
C PRO A 150 2.31 -11.78 -28.29
N GLY A 151 2.95 -10.91 -27.52
CA GLY A 151 3.68 -11.28 -26.31
C GLY A 151 2.73 -11.49 -25.12
N PRO A 152 3.24 -12.04 -24.01
CA PRO A 152 2.45 -12.23 -22.80
C PRO A 152 2.01 -10.87 -22.24
N CYS A 153 0.72 -10.72 -21.99
CA CYS A 153 0.16 -9.54 -21.34
C CYS A 153 -1.02 -9.91 -20.45
N VAL A 154 -1.28 -9.05 -19.48
CA VAL A 154 -2.36 -9.21 -18.51
C VAL A 154 -3.31 -8.02 -18.60
N ALA A 155 -4.56 -8.20 -18.20
CA ALA A 155 -5.58 -7.16 -18.25
C ALA A 155 -6.22 -6.94 -16.88
N CYS A 156 -6.39 -5.66 -16.50
CA CYS A 156 -7.10 -5.35 -15.27
C CYS A 156 -8.59 -5.70 -15.39
N PRO A 157 -9.19 -6.45 -14.43
CA PRO A 157 -10.59 -6.85 -14.51
C PRO A 157 -11.56 -5.66 -14.44
N ASN A 158 -11.15 -4.54 -13.85
CA ASN A 158 -11.99 -3.35 -13.66
C ASN A 158 -11.97 -2.39 -14.85
N CYS A 159 -10.78 -1.91 -15.26
CA CYS A 159 -10.67 -0.92 -16.33
C CYS A 159 -10.40 -1.53 -17.72
N LYS A 160 -10.17 -2.84 -17.79
CA LYS A 160 -9.87 -3.61 -19.01
C LYS A 160 -8.63 -3.12 -19.80
N GLN A 161 -7.77 -2.31 -19.18
CA GLN A 161 -6.49 -1.90 -19.74
C GLN A 161 -5.46 -3.02 -19.64
N ARG A 162 -4.53 -3.07 -20.60
CA ARG A 162 -3.49 -4.10 -20.72
C ARG A 162 -2.15 -3.62 -20.19
N PHE A 163 -1.44 -4.53 -19.54
CA PHE A 163 -0.14 -4.30 -18.94
C PHE A 163 0.83 -5.42 -19.34
N CYS A 164 2.11 -5.09 -19.47
CA CYS A 164 3.17 -6.10 -19.52
C CYS A 164 3.41 -6.69 -18.13
N LEU A 165 4.11 -7.83 -18.07
CA LEU A 165 4.41 -8.53 -16.80
C LEU A 165 5.22 -7.65 -15.83
N ASP A 166 6.16 -6.85 -16.32
CA ASP A 166 6.93 -5.95 -15.44
C ASP A 166 6.05 -4.87 -14.80
N CYS A 167 5.09 -4.33 -15.57
CA CYS A 167 4.11 -3.39 -15.03
C CYS A 167 3.15 -4.07 -14.07
N ASP A 168 2.76 -5.32 -14.33
CA ASP A 168 1.92 -6.10 -13.43
C ASP A 168 2.59 -6.30 -12.06
N ILE A 169 3.84 -6.75 -12.05
CA ILE A 169 4.66 -6.89 -10.84
C ILE A 169 4.78 -5.55 -10.12
N TYR A 170 5.14 -4.48 -10.85
CA TYR A 170 5.27 -3.15 -10.25
C TYR A 170 3.96 -2.65 -9.63
N ILE A 171 2.83 -2.92 -10.28
CA ILE A 171 1.51 -2.52 -9.79
C ILE A 171 1.16 -3.28 -8.49
N HIS A 172 1.38 -4.58 -8.44
CA HIS A 172 0.98 -5.40 -7.30
C HIS A 172 1.95 -5.33 -6.11
N GLU A 173 3.25 -5.11 -6.35
CA GLU A 173 4.28 -5.12 -5.30
C GLU A 173 4.68 -3.73 -4.79
N SER A 174 4.57 -2.69 -5.62
CA SER A 174 5.11 -1.36 -5.32
C SER A 174 4.07 -0.26 -5.37
N LEU A 175 3.38 -0.11 -6.51
CA LEU A 175 2.48 1.01 -6.72
C LEU A 175 1.15 0.84 -5.98
N HIS A 176 0.67 -0.39 -5.87
CA HIS A 176 -0.60 -0.78 -5.25
C HIS A 176 -1.82 0.05 -5.70
N ASN A 177 -1.72 0.69 -6.87
CA ASN A 177 -2.81 1.38 -7.55
C ASN A 177 -2.76 1.01 -9.04
N CYS A 178 -3.91 0.67 -9.65
CA CYS A 178 -3.97 0.41 -11.09
C CYS A 178 -4.02 1.76 -11.83
N PRO A 179 -3.01 2.11 -12.67
CA PRO A 179 -2.98 3.39 -13.39
C PRO A 179 -4.19 3.61 -14.29
N GLY A 180 -4.73 2.53 -14.87
CA GLY A 180 -5.92 2.59 -15.72
C GLY A 180 -7.19 2.93 -14.92
N CYS A 181 -7.37 2.36 -13.74
CA CYS A 181 -8.53 2.66 -12.88
C CYS A 181 -8.50 4.12 -12.38
N GLU A 182 -7.32 4.62 -12.02
CA GLU A 182 -7.17 6.01 -11.55
C GLU A 182 -7.31 7.04 -12.67
N SER A 183 -6.90 6.69 -13.90
CA SER A 183 -6.98 7.59 -15.06
C SER A 183 -8.41 7.70 -15.59
N PHE A 184 -9.17 6.60 -15.56
CA PHE A 184 -10.55 6.55 -16.02
C PHE A 184 -11.49 6.34 -14.85
N ARG A 185 -11.49 7.28 -13.88
CA ARG A 185 -12.56 7.35 -12.86
C ARG A 185 -13.91 7.58 -13.56
N GLN A 186 -14.47 6.52 -14.11
CA GLN A 186 -15.88 6.41 -14.41
C GLN A 186 -16.57 6.64 -13.07
N PRO A 187 -17.47 7.63 -12.94
CA PRO A 187 -18.33 7.70 -11.78
C PRO A 187 -19.15 6.41 -11.77
N LYS A 188 -18.75 5.43 -10.97
CA LYS A 188 -19.62 4.28 -10.68
C LYS A 188 -20.89 4.89 -10.09
N SER A 189 -21.99 4.83 -10.84
CA SER A 189 -23.33 5.06 -10.29
C SER A 189 -23.41 4.27 -9.00
N VAL A 190 -23.66 4.97 -7.90
CA VAL A 190 -23.98 4.37 -6.60
C VAL A 190 -25.20 3.48 -6.85
N ALA A 191 -24.97 2.18 -7.03
CA ALA A 191 -26.02 1.21 -6.92
C ALA A 191 -26.44 1.24 -5.45
N ALA A 192 -27.65 1.75 -5.22
CA ALA A 192 -28.30 1.74 -3.93
C ALA A 192 -28.21 0.32 -3.35
N VAL A 193 -27.53 0.18 -2.22
CA VAL A 193 -27.80 -0.92 -1.30
C VAL A 193 -29.09 -0.53 -0.60
N GLN A 194 -30.19 -1.11 -1.04
CA GLN A 194 -31.46 -1.14 -0.32
C GLN A 194 -31.35 -2.21 0.78
N GLU A 195 -31.75 -1.77 1.98
CA GLU A 195 -32.11 -2.50 3.22
C GLU A 195 -31.00 -3.21 4.02
#